data_AF-A0A6G5A216-F1
#
_entry.id   AF-A0A6G5A216-F1
#
_cell.length_a   1.000
_cell.length_b   1.000
_cell.length_c   1.000
_cell.angle_alpha   90.00
_cell.angle_beta   90.00
_cell.angle_gamma   90.00
#
_symmetry.space_group_name_H-M   'P 1'
#
loop_
_entity.id
_entity.type
_entity.pdbx_description
1 polymer ?
#
loop_
_entity_poly.entity_id
_entity_poly.type
_entity_poly.pdbx_seq_one_letter_code
_entity_poly.pdbx_strand_id
1 'polypeptide(L)'
;MLGDTAVAVHPDDPRYFDIHGKSVVHPFCNRIIPIVTDKFVDMQFGTGAVKITPAHDHNDYEVAMRLELPFITVIEDDGTISPGCGEFSGMKRFEARKAVLEALKQKGLYRGTKDNPMVVPVCSRSKDIVEPLPKAQWFLNLSKMAAEAVKDVREGNLKLIPDHHIKIWNYFLENIRDWCISRQLWWGHRIPAYFISVEGEGIEPGAESDNDHWVSGRTVDEAAEKAAKRFKVPKSKIILKQDEDVLDTWFSSGLFPFSIFGWPDETVDLKAFYPGTLLETGHDILFFWVAKMVMLCTKLMGKLPFTEVLLHSIVRDAHGRKMSKSLGNVIDPIDVIRGISLEDLNQKLHNSNLDPVEIERAKQGQKADY
;
A
#
# COMPACT_ATOMS: atom_id res chain seq x y z
N MET A 1 -11.10 19.32 1.47
CA MET A 1 -11.88 20.47 1.95
C MET A 1 -12.78 20.08 3.11
N LEU A 2 -13.77 19.20 2.92
CA LEU A 2 -14.66 18.81 4.03
C LEU A 2 -13.89 18.22 5.24
N GLY A 3 -12.77 17.56 5.02
CA GLY A 3 -11.88 17.05 6.07
C GLY A 3 -10.75 18.01 6.50
N ASP A 4 -10.80 19.30 6.15
CA ASP A 4 -9.69 20.22 6.44
C ASP A 4 -9.56 20.50 7.93
N THR A 5 -8.35 20.44 8.46
CA THR A 5 -8.07 20.68 9.89
C THR A 5 -7.16 21.86 10.14
N ALA A 6 -6.51 22.41 9.11
CA ALA A 6 -5.78 23.67 9.18
C ALA A 6 -5.66 24.32 7.79
N VAL A 7 -5.18 25.57 7.79
CA VAL A 7 -4.57 26.20 6.61
C VAL A 7 -3.10 26.44 6.94
N ALA A 8 -2.18 25.91 6.15
CA ALA A 8 -0.76 26.13 6.33
C ALA A 8 -0.25 27.27 5.43
N VAL A 9 0.62 28.11 5.98
CA VAL A 9 1.40 29.13 5.27
C VAL A 9 2.88 28.93 5.54
N HIS A 10 3.76 29.44 4.67
CA HIS A 10 5.19 29.41 4.94
C HIS A 10 5.53 30.40 6.07
N PRO A 11 6.35 30.03 7.07
CA PRO A 11 6.68 30.91 8.21
C PRO A 11 7.35 32.22 7.79
N ASP A 12 8.04 32.23 6.65
CA ASP A 12 8.74 33.41 6.12
C ASP A 12 7.95 34.17 5.04
N ASP A 13 6.66 33.86 4.83
CA ASP A 13 5.83 34.56 3.84
C ASP A 13 5.27 35.89 4.36
N PRO A 14 5.77 37.05 3.89
CA PRO A 14 5.36 38.35 4.43
C PRO A 14 3.89 38.67 4.16
N ARG A 15 3.22 37.98 3.23
CA ARG A 15 1.78 38.16 2.96
C ARG A 15 0.91 37.70 4.13
N TYR A 16 1.42 36.83 5.01
CA TYR A 16 0.62 36.12 6.01
C TYR A 16 1.10 36.32 7.47
N PHE A 17 2.11 37.16 7.71
CA PHE A 17 2.63 37.41 9.07
C PHE A 17 1.55 37.84 10.07
N ASP A 18 0.63 38.71 9.65
CA ASP A 18 -0.43 39.22 10.51
C ASP A 18 -1.51 38.18 10.86
N ILE A 19 -1.48 37.00 10.24
CA ILE A 19 -2.48 35.95 10.44
C ILE A 19 -1.90 34.64 11.02
N HIS A 20 -0.60 34.62 11.35
CA HIS A 20 0.00 33.50 12.07
C HIS A 20 -0.72 33.25 13.40
N GLY A 21 -1.11 32.01 13.67
CA GLY A 21 -1.82 31.62 14.88
C GLY A 21 -3.27 32.10 14.98
N LYS A 22 -3.79 32.80 13.95
CA LYS A 22 -5.23 33.08 13.82
C LYS A 22 -5.96 31.85 13.31
N SER A 23 -7.28 31.94 13.25
CA SER A 23 -8.13 30.86 12.73
C SER A 23 -9.10 31.38 11.69
N VAL A 24 -9.59 30.47 10.85
CA VAL A 24 -10.63 30.75 9.85
C VAL A 24 -11.84 29.83 10.08
N VAL A 25 -13.00 30.28 9.63
CA VAL A 25 -14.23 29.48 9.68
C VAL A 25 -14.32 28.66 8.40
N HIS A 26 -14.50 27.35 8.54
CA HIS A 26 -14.64 26.46 7.40
C HIS A 26 -15.98 26.73 6.65
N PRO A 27 -16.03 26.74 5.30
CA PRO A 27 -17.19 27.22 4.55
C PRO A 27 -18.51 26.44 4.73
N PHE A 28 -18.43 25.15 5.10
CA PHE A 28 -19.57 24.22 5.10
C PHE A 28 -19.77 23.44 6.40
N CYS A 29 -18.69 23.18 7.11
CA CYS A 29 -18.70 22.49 8.39
C CYS A 29 -18.46 23.58 9.41
N ASN A 30 -19.36 23.78 10.38
CA ASN A 30 -19.27 24.84 11.40
C ASN A 30 -18.07 24.61 12.34
N ARG A 31 -16.87 24.70 11.78
CA ARG A 31 -15.58 24.32 12.35
C ARG A 31 -14.63 25.49 12.17
N ILE A 32 -13.98 25.85 13.25
CA ILE A 32 -12.89 26.82 13.26
C ILE A 32 -11.61 26.03 13.03
N ILE A 33 -10.86 26.38 11.99
CA ILE A 33 -9.58 25.73 11.66
C ILE A 33 -8.43 26.73 11.85
N PRO A 34 -7.33 26.34 12.52
CA PRO A 34 -6.17 27.22 12.72
C PRO A 34 -5.41 27.51 11.42
N ILE A 35 -4.75 28.66 11.39
CA ILE A 35 -3.70 28.99 10.43
C ILE A 35 -2.36 28.66 11.08
N VAL A 36 -1.66 27.68 10.51
CA VAL A 36 -0.39 27.15 11.01
C VAL A 36 0.76 27.51 10.08
N THR A 37 1.99 27.50 10.59
CA THR A 37 3.19 27.74 9.78
C THR A 37 3.98 26.45 9.58
N ASP A 38 4.29 26.10 8.34
CA ASP A 38 5.15 24.95 8.02
C ASP A 38 6.01 25.26 6.78
N LYS A 39 7.29 24.87 6.81
CA LYS A 39 8.24 25.09 5.71
C LYS A 39 7.97 24.22 4.47
N PHE A 40 7.10 23.23 4.59
CA PHE A 40 6.58 22.46 3.46
C PHE A 40 5.84 23.33 2.43
N VAL A 41 5.26 24.47 2.86
CA VAL A 41 4.45 25.31 1.97
C VAL A 41 5.33 26.08 0.99
N ASP A 42 5.13 25.84 -0.31
CA ASP A 42 5.77 26.62 -1.37
C ASP A 42 5.08 27.99 -1.52
N MET A 43 5.80 29.06 -1.20
CA MET A 43 5.35 30.45 -1.33
C MET A 43 4.99 30.83 -2.78
N GLN A 44 5.63 30.22 -3.77
CA GLN A 44 5.43 30.53 -5.19
C GLN A 44 4.23 29.78 -5.79
N PHE A 45 3.76 28.72 -5.13
CA PHE A 45 2.65 27.91 -5.62
C PHE A 45 1.29 28.46 -5.18
N GLY A 46 0.38 28.64 -6.14
CA GLY A 46 -0.99 29.09 -5.88
C GLY A 46 -1.01 30.43 -5.15
N THR A 47 -1.63 30.47 -3.97
CA THR A 47 -1.66 31.67 -3.12
C THR A 47 -0.50 31.74 -2.12
N GLY A 48 0.32 30.69 -1.99
CA GLY A 48 1.26 30.52 -0.86
C GLY A 48 0.59 30.09 0.45
N ALA A 49 -0.67 29.67 0.39
CA ALA A 49 -1.43 29.09 1.49
C ALA A 49 -2.11 27.81 1.00
N VAL A 50 -2.06 26.75 1.80
CA VAL A 50 -2.57 25.43 1.43
C VAL A 50 -3.50 24.90 2.50
N LYS A 51 -4.64 24.33 2.10
CA LYS A 51 -5.49 23.57 3.02
C LYS A 51 -4.74 22.33 3.50
N ILE A 52 -4.94 21.93 4.75
CA ILE A 52 -4.39 20.70 5.30
C ILE A 52 -5.53 19.74 5.58
N THR A 53 -5.57 18.61 4.86
CA THR A 53 -6.57 17.54 4.95
C THR A 53 -5.90 16.20 5.34
N PRO A 54 -5.48 16.01 6.60
CA PRO A 54 -4.50 14.97 6.98
C PRO A 54 -4.94 13.53 6.70
N ALA A 55 -6.24 13.27 6.74
CA ALA A 55 -6.77 11.94 6.49
C ALA A 55 -6.74 11.54 5.00
N HIS A 56 -6.51 12.48 4.08
CA HIS A 56 -6.72 12.26 2.64
C HIS A 56 -5.56 12.73 1.76
N ASP A 57 -4.40 13.04 2.34
CA ASP A 57 -3.17 13.31 1.58
C ASP A 57 -1.94 12.97 2.43
N HIS A 58 -0.91 12.41 1.81
CA HIS A 58 0.28 11.96 2.53
C HIS A 58 1.14 13.12 3.03
N ASN A 59 1.22 14.24 2.31
CA ASN A 59 1.98 15.40 2.77
C ASN A 59 1.23 16.10 3.90
N ASP A 60 -0.10 16.24 3.76
CA ASP A 60 -0.95 16.79 4.81
C ASP A 60 -0.90 15.93 6.08
N TYR A 61 -0.81 14.60 5.94
CA TYR A 61 -0.58 13.68 7.04
C TYR A 61 0.73 14.00 7.78
N GLU A 62 1.85 14.17 7.05
CA GLU A 62 3.14 14.48 7.66
C GLU A 62 3.15 15.87 8.35
N VAL A 63 2.49 16.87 7.75
CA VAL A 63 2.29 18.19 8.37
C VAL A 63 1.49 18.05 9.67
N ALA A 64 0.40 17.30 9.64
CA ALA A 64 -0.44 17.06 10.82
C ALA A 64 0.28 16.33 11.94
N MET A 65 1.12 15.35 11.61
CA MET A 65 1.94 14.67 12.61
C MET A 65 2.95 15.61 13.27
N ARG A 66 3.58 16.52 12.51
CA ARG A 66 4.53 17.51 13.07
C ARG A 66 3.86 18.55 13.96
N LEU A 67 2.63 18.94 13.60
CA LEU A 67 1.90 20.04 14.24
C LEU A 67 0.75 19.57 15.13
N GLU A 68 0.66 18.26 15.38
CA GLU A 68 -0.38 17.62 16.21
C GLU A 68 -1.81 17.99 15.80
N LEU A 69 -2.07 18.06 14.48
CA LEU A 69 -3.38 18.40 13.94
C LEU A 69 -4.34 17.21 13.99
N PRO A 70 -5.65 17.44 14.21
CA PRO A 70 -6.65 16.38 14.16
C PRO A 70 -6.73 15.69 12.78
N PHE A 71 -7.10 14.41 12.80
CA PHE A 71 -7.41 13.62 11.61
C PHE A 71 -8.93 13.50 11.47
N ILE A 72 -9.47 13.95 10.35
CA ILE A 72 -10.91 13.89 10.06
C ILE A 72 -11.10 13.17 8.73
N THR A 73 -11.49 11.90 8.80
CA THR A 73 -11.88 11.09 7.65
C THR A 73 -13.28 11.51 7.20
N VAL A 74 -13.42 11.85 5.91
CA VAL A 74 -14.69 12.28 5.31
C VAL A 74 -15.12 11.43 4.12
N ILE A 75 -14.37 10.36 3.83
CA ILE A 75 -14.68 9.40 2.77
C ILE A 75 -14.73 8.02 3.42
N GLU A 76 -15.86 7.35 3.24
CA GLU A 76 -16.11 5.98 3.70
C GLU A 76 -15.50 4.96 2.74
N ASP A 77 -15.46 3.70 3.17
CA ASP A 77 -14.87 2.58 2.43
C ASP A 77 -15.52 2.32 1.05
N ASP A 78 -16.79 2.70 0.89
CA ASP A 78 -17.53 2.57 -0.37
C ASP A 78 -17.39 3.81 -1.28
N GLY A 79 -16.56 4.79 -0.88
CA GLY A 79 -16.32 6.04 -1.59
C GLY A 79 -17.44 7.08 -1.45
N THR A 80 -18.37 6.91 -0.50
CA THR A 80 -19.33 7.96 -0.13
C THR A 80 -18.73 8.94 0.88
N ILE A 81 -19.31 10.13 0.94
CA ILE A 81 -18.93 11.14 1.94
C ILE A 81 -19.54 10.79 3.29
N SER A 82 -18.71 10.81 4.33
CA SER A 82 -19.09 10.48 5.71
C SER A 82 -20.24 11.34 6.25
N PRO A 83 -21.08 10.80 7.16
CA PRO A 83 -22.05 11.60 7.91
C PRO A 83 -21.38 12.79 8.63
N GLY A 84 -22.09 13.91 8.73
CA GLY A 84 -21.58 15.13 9.38
C GLY A 84 -20.86 16.11 8.45
N CYS A 85 -20.72 15.78 7.17
CA CYS A 85 -20.19 16.67 6.14
C CYS A 85 -21.23 17.65 5.54
N GLY A 86 -22.28 17.96 6.31
CA GLY A 86 -23.38 18.83 5.87
C GLY A 86 -24.17 18.24 4.71
N GLU A 87 -24.52 19.09 3.74
CA GLU A 87 -25.33 18.73 2.55
C GLU A 87 -24.67 17.71 1.61
N PHE A 88 -23.37 17.45 1.78
CA PHE A 88 -22.62 16.51 0.93
C PHE A 88 -22.62 15.07 1.46
N SER A 89 -23.11 14.85 2.69
CA SER A 89 -23.11 13.53 3.33
C SER A 89 -23.86 12.50 2.48
N GLY A 90 -23.27 11.32 2.28
CA GLY A 90 -23.84 10.23 1.47
C GLY A 90 -23.63 10.34 -0.04
N MET A 91 -23.13 11.48 -0.56
CA MET A 91 -22.79 11.60 -1.99
C MET A 91 -21.56 10.77 -2.33
N LYS A 92 -21.45 10.28 -3.57
CA LYS A 92 -20.19 9.67 -4.06
C LYS A 92 -19.12 10.74 -4.22
N ARG A 93 -17.85 10.43 -3.89
CA ARG A 93 -16.74 11.41 -3.81
C ARG A 93 -16.60 12.37 -5.01
N PHE A 94 -16.82 11.90 -6.23
CA PHE A 94 -16.70 12.74 -7.44
C PHE A 94 -17.93 13.61 -7.70
N GLU A 95 -19.11 13.16 -7.28
CA GLU A 95 -20.33 13.97 -7.29
C GLU A 95 -20.24 15.06 -6.23
N ALA A 96 -19.80 14.68 -5.02
CA ALA A 96 -19.55 15.61 -3.93
C ALA A 96 -18.54 16.71 -4.35
N ARG A 97 -17.47 16.36 -5.08
CA ARG A 97 -16.51 17.34 -5.62
C ARG A 97 -17.20 18.42 -6.46
N LYS A 98 -18.16 18.04 -7.31
CA LYS A 98 -18.93 18.98 -8.14
C LYS A 98 -19.89 19.80 -7.28
N ALA A 99 -20.60 19.15 -6.37
CA ALA A 99 -21.55 19.81 -5.47
C ALA A 99 -20.86 20.87 -4.59
N VAL A 100 -19.70 20.56 -4.01
CA VAL A 100 -18.89 21.49 -3.21
C VAL A 100 -18.49 22.71 -4.02
N LEU A 101 -18.10 22.52 -5.29
CA LEU A 101 -17.74 23.63 -6.18
C LEU A 101 -18.92 24.57 -6.42
N GLU A 102 -20.10 24.02 -6.71
CA GLU A 102 -21.31 24.83 -6.91
C GLU A 102 -21.75 25.55 -5.63
N ALA A 103 -21.67 24.89 -4.48
CA ALA A 103 -21.98 25.51 -3.20
C ALA A 103 -20.99 26.65 -2.85
N LEU A 104 -19.72 26.54 -3.22
CA LEU A 104 -18.74 27.63 -3.09
C LEU A 104 -19.08 28.83 -3.98
N LYS A 105 -19.58 28.58 -5.20
CA LYS A 105 -20.05 29.65 -6.10
C LYS A 105 -21.27 30.36 -5.52
N GLN A 106 -22.25 29.61 -5.01
CA GLN A 106 -23.45 30.17 -4.40
C GLN A 106 -23.14 31.04 -3.17
N LYS A 107 -22.14 30.65 -2.36
CA LYS A 107 -21.66 31.44 -1.22
C LYS A 107 -20.76 32.62 -1.62
N GLY A 108 -20.44 32.80 -2.90
CA GLY A 108 -19.52 33.85 -3.35
C GLY A 108 -18.07 33.68 -2.89
N LEU A 109 -17.68 32.46 -2.49
CA LEU A 109 -16.33 32.13 -2.00
C LEU A 109 -15.41 31.58 -3.10
N TYR A 110 -15.97 31.15 -4.22
CA TYR A 110 -15.20 30.68 -5.38
C TYR A 110 -14.40 31.83 -6.03
N ARG A 111 -13.13 31.57 -6.40
CA ARG A 111 -12.20 32.56 -6.99
C ARG A 111 -11.66 32.16 -8.37
N GLY A 112 -12.12 31.05 -8.93
CA GLY A 112 -11.72 30.56 -10.25
C GLY A 112 -11.12 29.16 -10.21
N THR A 113 -10.95 28.60 -11.41
CA THR A 113 -10.30 27.30 -11.65
C THR A 113 -9.26 27.50 -12.74
N LYS A 114 -8.11 26.85 -12.59
CA LYS A 114 -7.06 26.80 -13.61
C LYS A 114 -6.68 25.35 -13.81
N ASP A 115 -6.33 24.99 -15.04
CA ASP A 115 -5.82 23.67 -15.33
C ASP A 115 -4.48 23.46 -14.61
N ASN A 116 -4.36 22.33 -13.93
CA ASN A 116 -3.16 21.98 -13.18
C ASN A 116 -2.78 20.54 -13.53
N PRO A 117 -1.63 20.30 -14.17
CA PRO A 117 -1.15 18.95 -14.40
C PRO A 117 -0.86 18.29 -13.06
N MET A 118 -1.35 17.07 -12.87
CA MET A 118 -1.16 16.31 -11.64
C MET A 118 -0.96 14.83 -11.93
N VAL A 119 -0.25 14.15 -11.03
CA VAL A 119 -0.11 12.70 -11.04
C VAL A 119 -1.21 12.12 -10.15
N VAL A 120 -2.12 11.35 -10.76
CA VAL A 120 -3.21 10.69 -10.03
C VAL A 120 -2.86 9.21 -9.88
N PRO A 121 -2.75 8.68 -8.65
CA PRO A 121 -2.50 7.26 -8.45
C PRO A 121 -3.74 6.45 -8.86
N VAL A 122 -3.50 5.42 -9.66
CA VAL A 122 -4.53 4.53 -10.19
C VAL A 122 -4.22 3.10 -9.75
N CYS A 123 -5.24 2.40 -9.26
CA CYS A 123 -5.11 1.00 -8.89
C CYS A 123 -4.68 0.19 -10.12
N SER A 124 -3.57 -0.55 -10.00
CA SER A 124 -3.02 -1.32 -11.11
C SER A 124 -3.98 -2.39 -11.65
N ARG A 125 -4.90 -2.87 -10.80
CA ARG A 125 -5.91 -3.89 -11.12
C ARG A 125 -7.24 -3.29 -11.57
N SER A 126 -7.94 -2.56 -10.70
CA SER A 126 -9.29 -2.05 -10.99
C SER A 126 -9.31 -0.81 -11.88
N LYS A 127 -8.17 -0.13 -12.05
CA LYS A 127 -8.05 1.15 -12.75
C LYS A 127 -8.82 2.31 -12.13
N ASP A 128 -9.39 2.13 -10.93
CA ASP A 128 -9.98 3.22 -10.16
C ASP A 128 -8.90 4.10 -9.51
N ILE A 129 -9.27 5.34 -9.18
CA ILE A 129 -8.40 6.29 -8.48
C ILE A 129 -8.20 5.81 -7.04
N VAL A 130 -6.95 5.78 -6.61
CA VAL A 130 -6.58 5.40 -5.24
C VAL A 130 -6.89 6.53 -4.28
N GLU A 131 -7.65 6.22 -3.23
CA GLU A 131 -7.94 7.15 -2.14
C GLU A 131 -7.03 6.85 -0.95
N PRO A 132 -6.23 7.81 -0.47
CA PRO A 132 -5.56 7.69 0.82
C PRO A 132 -6.59 7.78 1.95
N LEU A 133 -6.58 6.78 2.84
CA LEU A 133 -7.45 6.70 4.02
C LEU A 133 -6.64 6.23 5.23
N PRO A 134 -6.77 6.84 6.42
CA PRO A 134 -6.14 6.35 7.63
C PRO A 134 -6.92 5.12 8.08
N LYS A 135 -6.23 3.99 8.16
CA LYS A 135 -6.80 2.73 8.64
C LYS A 135 -5.82 2.04 9.58
N ALA A 136 -6.34 1.44 10.64
CA ALA A 136 -5.58 0.49 11.43
C ALA A 136 -5.21 -0.70 10.52
N GLN A 137 -3.92 -1.01 10.42
CA GLN A 137 -3.37 -2.04 9.55
C GLN A 137 -2.11 -2.64 10.18
N TRP A 138 -1.73 -3.83 9.72
CA TRP A 138 -0.51 -4.50 10.16
C TRP A 138 0.68 -4.05 9.33
N PHE A 139 1.69 -3.50 10.01
CA PHE A 139 2.94 -3.07 9.38
C PHE A 139 4.13 -3.88 9.90
N LEU A 140 5.03 -4.23 8.97
CA LEU A 140 6.33 -4.79 9.29
C LEU A 140 7.40 -3.72 9.16
N ASN A 141 8.16 -3.49 10.24
CA ASN A 141 9.29 -2.56 10.20
C ASN A 141 10.44 -3.15 9.39
N LEU A 142 10.82 -2.49 8.30
CA LEU A 142 11.82 -3.01 7.36
C LEU A 142 13.22 -2.42 7.55
N SER A 143 13.34 -1.35 8.32
CA SER A 143 14.55 -0.50 8.36
C SER A 143 15.83 -1.31 8.61
N LYS A 144 15.83 -2.19 9.62
CA LYS A 144 17.00 -3.02 9.96
C LYS A 144 17.30 -4.09 8.91
N MET A 145 16.27 -4.81 8.47
CA MET A 145 16.43 -5.88 7.48
C MET A 145 16.90 -5.35 6.12
N ALA A 146 16.42 -4.16 5.73
CA ALA A 146 16.84 -3.51 4.50
C ALA A 146 18.30 -3.05 4.56
N ALA A 147 18.74 -2.50 5.69
CA ALA A 147 20.14 -2.13 5.90
C ALA A 147 21.08 -3.35 5.84
N GLU A 148 20.68 -4.48 6.43
CA GLU A 148 21.41 -5.75 6.33
C GLU A 148 21.47 -6.25 4.88
N ALA A 149 20.35 -6.22 4.15
CA ALA A 149 20.30 -6.63 2.75
C ALA A 149 21.16 -5.74 1.82
N VAL A 150 21.26 -4.44 2.09
CA VAL A 150 22.20 -3.53 1.39
C VAL A 150 23.65 -3.89 1.71
N LYS A 151 23.94 -4.17 2.99
CA LYS A 151 25.27 -4.58 3.44
C LYS A 151 25.72 -5.88 2.76
N ASP A 152 24.86 -6.88 2.69
CA ASP A 152 25.19 -8.17 2.06
C ASP A 152 25.54 -8.05 0.58
N VAL A 153 24.86 -7.17 -0.16
CA VAL A 153 25.22 -6.88 -1.55
C VAL A 153 26.54 -6.10 -1.64
N ARG A 154 26.75 -5.13 -0.74
CA ARG A 154 27.97 -4.31 -0.71
C ARG A 154 29.23 -5.11 -0.37
N GLU A 155 29.10 -6.09 0.52
CA GLU A 155 30.20 -6.97 0.94
C GLU A 155 30.40 -8.18 0.00
N GLY A 156 29.51 -8.39 -0.96
CA GLY A 156 29.58 -9.49 -1.92
C GLY A 156 29.05 -10.84 -1.42
N ASN A 157 28.39 -10.86 -0.26
CA ASN A 157 27.69 -12.04 0.27
C ASN A 157 26.49 -12.41 -0.60
N LEU A 158 25.84 -11.41 -1.19
CA LEU A 158 24.77 -11.54 -2.17
C LEU A 158 25.15 -10.85 -3.48
N LYS A 159 25.25 -11.60 -4.58
CA LYS A 159 25.55 -11.04 -5.90
C LYS A 159 24.29 -10.82 -6.72
N LEU A 160 24.10 -9.60 -7.21
CA LEU A 160 23.06 -9.28 -8.19
C LEU A 160 23.67 -9.29 -9.60
N ILE A 161 23.09 -10.06 -10.50
CA ILE A 161 23.58 -10.25 -11.87
C ILE A 161 22.47 -9.81 -12.84
N PRO A 162 22.71 -8.80 -13.71
CA PRO A 162 23.94 -8.02 -13.81
C PRO A 162 24.11 -6.98 -12.68
N ASP A 163 25.34 -6.54 -12.46
CA ASP A 163 25.76 -5.67 -11.36
C ASP A 163 25.13 -4.26 -11.37
N HIS A 164 24.68 -3.76 -12.53
CA HIS A 164 23.99 -2.47 -12.61
C HIS A 164 22.72 -2.39 -11.75
N HIS A 165 22.11 -3.53 -11.38
CA HIS A 165 20.98 -3.57 -10.46
C HIS A 165 21.34 -3.17 -9.02
N ILE A 166 22.62 -3.21 -8.63
CA ILE A 166 23.08 -2.80 -7.29
C ILE A 166 22.70 -1.35 -7.00
N LYS A 167 22.76 -0.46 -7.99
CA LYS A 167 22.40 0.95 -7.81
C LYS A 167 20.94 1.12 -7.42
N ILE A 168 20.02 0.44 -8.14
CA ILE A 168 18.59 0.54 -7.86
C ILE A 168 18.23 -0.22 -6.58
N TRP A 169 18.94 -1.31 -6.26
CA TRP A 169 18.82 -2.04 -5.01
C TRP A 169 19.08 -1.14 -3.80
N ASN A 170 20.24 -0.48 -3.78
CA ASN A 170 20.62 0.43 -2.71
C ASN A 170 19.63 1.59 -2.60
N TYR A 171 19.32 2.25 -3.72
CA TYR A 171 18.37 3.37 -3.72
C TYR A 171 17.01 2.98 -3.12
N PHE A 172 16.46 1.82 -3.48
CA PHE A 172 15.15 1.41 -3.00
C PHE A 172 15.18 1.01 -1.52
N LEU A 173 16.18 0.24 -1.09
CA LEU A 173 16.27 -0.26 0.28
C LEU A 173 16.71 0.80 1.30
N GLU A 174 17.55 1.75 0.91
CA GLU A 174 17.95 2.88 1.76
C GLU A 174 16.79 3.87 2.00
N ASN A 175 15.79 3.89 1.11
CA ASN A 175 14.58 4.73 1.21
C ASN A 175 13.30 3.93 1.51
N ILE A 176 13.43 2.71 2.03
CA ILE A 176 12.29 1.84 2.25
C ILE A 176 11.39 2.36 3.38
N ARG A 177 10.08 2.18 3.21
CA ARG A 177 9.08 2.43 4.26
C ARG A 177 8.60 1.11 4.86
N ASP A 178 8.01 1.20 6.05
CA ASP A 178 7.38 0.05 6.69
C ASP A 178 6.31 -0.56 5.77
N TRP A 179 6.26 -1.89 5.73
CA TRP A 179 5.43 -2.61 4.78
C TRP A 179 4.11 -2.99 5.42
N CYS A 180 3.02 -2.43 4.89
CA CYS A 180 1.67 -2.89 5.21
C CYS A 180 1.50 -4.32 4.70
N ILE A 181 1.40 -5.29 5.61
CA ILE A 181 1.26 -6.72 5.31
C ILE A 181 -0.19 -7.20 5.34
N SER A 182 -1.14 -6.41 5.82
CA SER A 182 -2.56 -6.78 5.88
C SER A 182 -3.33 -6.33 4.63
N ARG A 183 -4.33 -7.11 4.23
CA ARG A 183 -5.17 -6.88 3.06
C ARG A 183 -6.61 -7.25 3.40
N GLN A 184 -7.55 -6.38 3.04
CA GLN A 184 -9.00 -6.62 3.14
C GLN A 184 -9.48 -7.43 1.93
N LEU A 185 -8.93 -8.63 1.77
CA LEU A 185 -9.25 -9.56 0.67
C LEU A 185 -9.76 -10.88 1.23
N TRP A 186 -10.57 -11.58 0.45
CA TRP A 186 -11.05 -12.92 0.85
C TRP A 186 -10.02 -14.02 0.60
N TRP A 187 -9.09 -13.79 -0.34
CA TRP A 187 -8.07 -14.77 -0.70
C TRP A 187 -6.73 -14.40 -0.09
N GLY A 188 -6.24 -15.25 0.81
CA GLY A 188 -4.94 -15.14 1.45
C GLY A 188 -4.91 -15.89 2.78
N HIS A 189 -3.75 -15.91 3.43
CA HIS A 189 -3.65 -16.49 4.77
C HIS A 189 -4.20 -15.49 5.79
N ARG A 190 -5.23 -15.87 6.56
CA ARG A 190 -5.73 -15.00 7.63
C ARG A 190 -4.63 -14.70 8.63
N ILE A 191 -4.54 -13.44 9.05
CA ILE A 191 -3.53 -13.01 10.01
C ILE A 191 -3.82 -13.73 11.34
N PRO A 192 -2.82 -14.37 11.97
CA PRO A 192 -3.00 -15.04 13.25
C PRO A 192 -2.97 -14.03 14.42
N ALA A 193 -3.73 -12.95 14.28
CA ALA A 193 -3.89 -11.88 15.26
C ALA A 193 -5.34 -11.80 15.74
N TYR A 194 -5.50 -11.48 17.01
CA TYR A 194 -6.78 -11.53 17.72
C TYR A 194 -6.95 -10.26 18.52
N PHE A 195 -8.10 -9.61 18.33
CA PHE A 195 -8.55 -8.51 19.14
C PHE A 195 -9.03 -9.03 20.49
N ILE A 196 -8.60 -8.37 21.55
CA ILE A 196 -8.82 -8.76 22.95
C ILE A 196 -9.91 -7.88 23.54
N SER A 197 -11.00 -8.52 23.93
CA SER A 197 -11.99 -7.94 24.84
C SER A 197 -11.90 -8.66 26.19
N VAL A 198 -12.01 -7.91 27.29
CA VAL A 198 -11.94 -8.47 28.64
C VAL A 198 -13.26 -8.29 29.35
N GLU A 199 -13.83 -9.38 29.88
CA GLU A 199 -15.03 -9.32 30.70
C GLU A 199 -14.70 -8.87 32.15
N GLY A 200 -15.34 -7.79 32.60
CA GLY A 200 -15.27 -7.35 33.99
C GLY A 200 -15.56 -5.88 34.18
N GLU A 201 -16.02 -5.51 35.36
CA GLU A 201 -16.21 -4.11 35.75
C GLU A 201 -14.85 -3.40 35.86
N GLY A 202 -14.72 -2.22 35.25
CA GLY A 202 -13.55 -1.35 35.36
C GLY A 202 -12.44 -1.56 34.33
N ILE A 203 -12.65 -2.39 33.30
CA ILE A 203 -11.76 -2.46 32.13
C ILE A 203 -12.45 -1.78 30.96
N GLU A 204 -11.88 -0.67 30.48
CA GLU A 204 -12.40 0.05 29.33
C GLU A 204 -12.31 -0.81 28.05
N PRO A 205 -13.33 -0.81 27.19
CA PRO A 205 -13.25 -1.42 25.88
C PRO A 205 -12.11 -0.78 25.06
N GLY A 206 -11.25 -1.62 24.48
CA GLY A 206 -10.22 -1.15 23.56
C GLY A 206 -10.81 -0.70 22.22
N ALA A 207 -10.02 0.07 21.46
CA ALA A 207 -10.30 0.37 20.06
C ALA A 207 -9.46 -0.54 19.16
N GLU A 208 -9.94 -0.84 17.95
CA GLU A 208 -9.15 -1.63 16.97
C GLU A 208 -7.85 -0.92 16.55
N SER A 209 -7.76 0.40 16.73
CA SER A 209 -6.53 1.18 16.53
C SER A 209 -5.53 1.08 17.70
N ASP A 210 -5.89 0.43 18.80
CA ASP A 210 -5.03 0.26 19.97
C ASP A 210 -4.26 -1.07 19.92
N ASN A 211 -2.96 -0.98 19.71
CA ASN A 211 -2.05 -2.13 19.65
C ASN A 211 -2.06 -2.98 20.92
N ASP A 212 -2.34 -2.41 22.10
CA ASP A 212 -2.33 -3.14 23.37
C ASP A 212 -3.49 -4.14 23.47
N HIS A 213 -4.55 -3.92 22.69
CA HIS A 213 -5.69 -4.82 22.57
C HIS A 213 -5.54 -5.88 21.47
N TRP A 214 -4.38 -6.00 20.83
CA TRP A 214 -4.12 -7.06 19.85
C TRP A 214 -3.04 -8.03 20.31
N VAL A 215 -3.25 -9.32 20.03
CA VAL A 215 -2.27 -10.38 20.30
C VAL A 215 -2.20 -11.37 19.16
N SER A 216 -1.00 -11.84 18.85
CA SER A 216 -0.79 -12.93 17.89
C SER A 216 -0.56 -14.28 18.57
N GLY A 217 -1.02 -15.36 17.94
CA GLY A 217 -0.84 -16.73 18.42
C GLY A 217 -1.01 -17.75 17.32
N ARG A 218 -0.25 -18.84 17.36
CA ARG A 218 -0.40 -19.97 16.42
C ARG A 218 -1.72 -20.69 16.62
N THR A 219 -2.25 -20.62 17.84
CA THR A 219 -3.58 -21.11 18.22
C THR A 219 -4.32 -20.04 19.01
N VAL A 220 -5.66 -20.16 19.02
CA VAL A 220 -6.53 -19.31 19.87
C VAL A 220 -6.16 -19.46 21.34
N ASP A 221 -5.77 -20.67 21.75
CA ASP A 221 -5.40 -20.99 23.12
C ASP A 221 -4.13 -20.23 23.57
N GLU A 222 -3.09 -20.24 22.73
CA GLU A 222 -1.86 -19.49 22.94
C GLU A 222 -2.12 -17.98 22.99
N ALA A 223 -2.97 -17.47 22.09
CA ALA A 223 -3.36 -16.05 22.08
C ALA A 223 -4.08 -15.66 23.38
N ALA A 224 -4.99 -16.51 23.87
CA ALA A 224 -5.76 -16.26 25.09
C ALA A 224 -4.87 -16.27 26.34
N GLU A 225 -3.85 -17.16 26.41
CA GLU A 225 -2.88 -17.14 27.50
C GLU A 225 -2.04 -15.86 27.52
N LYS A 226 -1.58 -15.40 26.36
CA LYS A 226 -0.84 -14.14 26.24
C LYS A 226 -1.70 -12.95 26.65
N ALA A 227 -2.95 -12.90 26.21
CA ALA A 227 -3.92 -11.86 26.57
C ALA A 227 -4.20 -11.84 28.09
N ALA A 228 -4.47 -13.01 28.68
CA ALA A 228 -4.71 -13.14 30.12
C ALA A 228 -3.54 -12.61 30.96
N LYS A 229 -2.30 -12.92 30.56
CA LYS A 229 -1.09 -12.39 31.21
C LYS A 229 -0.97 -10.87 31.07
N ARG A 230 -1.25 -10.33 29.89
CA ARG A 230 -1.17 -8.88 29.62
C ARG A 230 -2.15 -8.08 30.49
N PHE A 231 -3.41 -8.50 30.52
CA PHE A 231 -4.47 -7.83 31.27
C PHE A 231 -4.57 -8.27 32.74
N LYS A 232 -3.71 -9.21 33.18
CA LYS A 232 -3.66 -9.74 34.55
C LYS A 232 -5.01 -10.29 35.03
N VAL A 233 -5.72 -10.98 34.15
CA VAL A 233 -7.02 -11.60 34.42
C VAL A 233 -6.97 -13.11 34.13
N PRO A 234 -7.86 -13.91 34.72
CA PRO A 234 -8.05 -15.30 34.32
C PRO A 234 -8.38 -15.41 32.83
N LYS A 235 -7.87 -16.46 32.16
CA LYS A 235 -8.14 -16.77 30.76
C LYS A 235 -9.63 -16.87 30.42
N SER A 236 -10.46 -17.28 31.40
CA SER A 236 -11.92 -17.35 31.26
C SER A 236 -12.59 -16.00 31.05
N LYS A 237 -11.90 -14.88 31.32
CA LYS A 237 -12.41 -13.51 31.10
C LYS A 237 -11.96 -12.92 29.76
N ILE A 238 -11.18 -13.64 28.96
CA ILE A 238 -10.67 -13.18 27.68
C ILE A 238 -11.62 -13.62 26.57
N ILE A 239 -12.09 -12.66 25.79
CA ILE A 239 -12.81 -12.88 24.54
C ILE A 239 -11.85 -12.47 23.41
N LEU A 240 -11.70 -13.36 22.42
CA LEU A 240 -10.86 -13.12 21.24
C LEU A 240 -11.70 -13.09 19.97
N LYS A 241 -11.48 -12.07 19.14
CA LYS A 241 -11.97 -12.01 17.76
C LYS A 241 -10.78 -12.02 16.82
N GLN A 242 -10.65 -13.03 15.98
CA GLN A 242 -9.57 -13.05 14.99
C GLN A 242 -9.78 -11.97 13.93
N ASP A 243 -8.70 -11.29 13.55
CA ASP A 243 -8.69 -10.33 12.46
C ASP A 243 -9.18 -10.97 11.15
N GLU A 244 -10.06 -10.28 10.45
CA GLU A 244 -10.62 -10.72 9.16
C GLU A 244 -9.65 -10.48 8.00
N ASP A 245 -8.63 -9.64 8.20
CA ASP A 245 -7.60 -9.38 7.22
C ASP A 245 -6.78 -10.63 6.88
N VAL A 246 -6.32 -10.67 5.62
CA VAL A 246 -5.36 -11.66 5.12
C VAL A 246 -3.99 -11.03 4.88
N LEU A 247 -2.96 -11.87 4.91
CA LEU A 247 -1.60 -11.46 4.60
C LEU A 247 -1.45 -11.15 3.10
N ASP A 248 -0.64 -10.13 2.81
CA ASP A 248 -0.16 -9.80 1.48
C ASP A 248 0.46 -11.03 0.82
N THR A 249 0.17 -11.26 -0.47
CA THR A 249 0.71 -12.40 -1.21
C THR A 249 2.24 -12.40 -1.20
N TRP A 250 2.87 -11.22 -1.23
CA TRP A 250 4.33 -11.10 -1.14
C TRP A 250 4.89 -11.53 0.22
N PHE A 251 4.08 -11.54 1.28
CA PHE A 251 4.48 -12.07 2.59
C PHE A 251 4.75 -13.57 2.50
N SER A 252 3.79 -14.35 1.99
CA SER A 252 3.98 -15.80 1.84
C SER A 252 5.02 -16.14 0.77
N SER A 253 5.05 -15.42 -0.36
CA SER A 253 6.07 -15.61 -1.40
C SER A 253 7.48 -15.30 -0.91
N GLY A 254 7.64 -14.37 0.05
CA GLY A 254 8.92 -14.06 0.68
C GLY A 254 9.47 -15.19 1.57
N LEU A 255 8.63 -16.14 1.99
CA LEU A 255 9.03 -17.31 2.79
C LEU A 255 9.42 -18.52 1.93
N PHE A 256 9.22 -18.44 0.61
CA PHE A 256 9.40 -19.54 -0.33
C PHE A 256 10.75 -20.29 -0.19
N PRO A 257 11.91 -19.63 0.00
CA PRO A 257 13.21 -20.32 0.01
C PRO A 257 13.38 -21.38 1.11
N PHE A 258 12.56 -21.35 2.17
CA PHE A 258 12.65 -22.31 3.28
C PHE A 258 11.32 -23.01 3.57
N SER A 259 10.17 -22.38 3.27
CA SER A 259 8.86 -22.97 3.55
C SER A 259 8.60 -24.24 2.73
N ILE A 260 9.14 -24.31 1.51
CA ILE A 260 9.01 -25.50 0.65
C ILE A 260 9.73 -26.74 1.20
N PHE A 261 10.67 -26.55 2.12
CA PHE A 261 11.39 -27.63 2.77
C PHE A 261 10.77 -28.03 4.12
N GLY A 262 9.55 -27.59 4.42
CA GLY A 262 8.82 -27.99 5.64
C GLY A 262 9.14 -27.15 6.88
N TRP A 263 9.76 -25.99 6.73
CA TRP A 263 9.84 -25.00 7.82
C TRP A 263 8.42 -24.62 8.29
N PRO A 264 8.16 -24.50 9.60
CA PRO A 264 9.10 -24.26 10.70
C PRO A 264 9.78 -25.49 11.31
N ASP A 265 9.54 -26.70 10.80
CA ASP A 265 10.15 -27.90 11.34
C ASP A 265 11.60 -28.08 10.85
N GLU A 266 12.44 -28.75 11.65
CA GLU A 266 13.81 -29.08 11.28
C GLU A 266 13.88 -30.33 10.40
N THR A 267 13.52 -30.20 9.13
CA THR A 267 13.53 -31.31 8.19
C THR A 267 14.94 -31.61 7.66
N VAL A 268 15.13 -32.81 7.12
CA VAL A 268 16.36 -33.20 6.41
C VAL A 268 16.59 -32.33 5.18
N ASP A 269 15.52 -32.06 4.43
CA ASP A 269 15.57 -31.24 3.21
C ASP A 269 15.97 -29.80 3.51
N LEU A 270 15.44 -29.19 4.59
CA LEU A 270 15.80 -27.84 4.99
C LEU A 270 17.30 -27.75 5.33
N LYS A 271 17.84 -28.76 6.01
CA LYS A 271 19.28 -28.82 6.34
C LYS A 271 20.16 -29.06 5.11
N ALA A 272 19.66 -29.83 4.14
CA ALA A 272 20.42 -30.20 2.95
C ALA A 272 20.43 -29.11 1.87
N PHE A 273 19.31 -28.40 1.67
CA PHE A 273 19.08 -27.57 0.49
C PHE A 273 18.98 -26.06 0.78
N TYR A 274 18.93 -25.63 2.05
CA TYR A 274 18.96 -24.22 2.41
C TYR A 274 20.31 -23.81 3.03
N PRO A 275 20.93 -22.68 2.61
CA PRO A 275 20.44 -21.72 1.61
C PRO A 275 20.68 -22.18 0.16
N GLY A 276 19.90 -21.63 -0.77
CA GLY A 276 20.09 -21.87 -2.20
C GLY A 276 21.38 -21.24 -2.74
N THR A 277 21.76 -21.58 -3.98
CA THR A 277 22.91 -20.95 -4.65
C THR A 277 22.46 -19.80 -5.55
N LEU A 278 21.54 -20.06 -6.47
CA LEU A 278 21.09 -19.12 -7.50
C LEU A 278 19.56 -18.96 -7.47
N LEU A 279 19.09 -17.72 -7.48
CA LEU A 279 17.72 -17.37 -7.85
C LEU A 279 17.71 -16.74 -9.25
N GLU A 280 16.98 -17.35 -10.19
CA GLU A 280 16.70 -16.75 -11.49
C GLU A 280 15.32 -16.12 -11.51
N THR A 281 15.21 -14.86 -11.92
CA THR A 281 13.91 -14.18 -12.08
C THR A 281 13.98 -12.93 -12.98
N GLY A 282 12.83 -12.38 -13.34
CA GLY A 282 12.74 -11.10 -14.04
C GLY A 282 13.03 -9.91 -13.13
N HIS A 283 13.67 -8.86 -13.66
CA HIS A 283 13.99 -7.67 -12.86
C HIS A 283 12.77 -6.88 -12.34
N ASP A 284 11.56 -7.15 -12.85
CA ASP A 284 10.33 -6.45 -12.43
C ASP A 284 9.86 -6.81 -11.02
N ILE A 285 10.30 -7.94 -10.46
CA ILE A 285 9.95 -8.37 -9.10
C ILE A 285 11.13 -8.36 -8.13
N LEU A 286 12.22 -7.66 -8.47
CA LEU A 286 13.38 -7.46 -7.60
C LEU A 286 12.97 -6.94 -6.20
N PHE A 287 12.06 -5.97 -6.13
CA PHE A 287 11.67 -5.35 -4.85
C PHE A 287 10.46 -6.02 -4.18
N PHE A 288 9.56 -6.56 -4.98
CA PHE A 288 8.35 -7.21 -4.48
C PHE A 288 8.62 -8.63 -3.97
N TRP A 289 9.60 -9.32 -4.54
CA TRP A 289 9.92 -10.70 -4.20
C TRP A 289 11.33 -10.90 -3.69
N VAL A 290 12.37 -10.60 -4.49
CA VAL A 290 13.77 -10.89 -4.12
C VAL A 290 14.17 -10.19 -2.83
N ALA A 291 13.93 -8.87 -2.73
CA ALA A 291 14.20 -8.10 -1.52
C ALA A 291 13.44 -8.63 -0.30
N LYS A 292 12.18 -9.05 -0.48
CA LYS A 292 11.37 -9.61 0.61
C LYS A 292 11.92 -10.95 1.09
N MET A 293 12.33 -11.82 0.16
CA MET A 293 13.02 -13.07 0.50
C MET A 293 14.30 -12.81 1.28
N VAL A 294 15.16 -11.91 0.80
CA VAL A 294 16.43 -11.58 1.47
C VAL A 294 16.16 -11.08 2.89
N MET A 295 15.24 -10.13 3.07
CA MET A 295 14.92 -9.57 4.39
C MET A 295 14.32 -10.61 5.34
N LEU A 296 13.27 -11.33 4.92
CA LEU A 296 12.56 -12.28 5.78
C LEU A 296 13.41 -13.51 6.10
N CYS A 297 14.16 -14.05 5.15
CA CYS A 297 15.02 -15.20 5.38
C CYS A 297 16.16 -14.85 6.33
N THR A 298 16.82 -13.71 6.13
CA THR A 298 17.87 -13.25 7.04
C THR A 298 17.32 -13.07 8.46
N LYS A 299 16.11 -12.52 8.58
CA LYS A 299 15.48 -12.31 9.90
C LYS A 299 15.06 -13.60 10.60
N LEU A 300 14.49 -14.56 9.86
CA LEU A 300 13.90 -15.78 10.44
C LEU A 300 14.88 -16.94 10.55
N MET A 301 15.84 -17.03 9.62
CA MET A 301 16.81 -18.13 9.51
C MET A 301 18.23 -17.72 9.87
N GLY A 302 18.52 -16.42 10.01
CA GLY A 302 19.87 -15.91 10.27
C GLY A 302 20.83 -16.08 9.09
N LYS A 303 20.33 -16.40 7.89
CA LYS A 303 21.11 -16.64 6.68
C LYS A 303 20.42 -16.04 5.46
N LEU A 304 21.20 -15.70 4.44
CA LEU A 304 20.68 -15.32 3.13
C LEU A 304 19.90 -16.48 2.49
N PRO A 305 18.85 -16.19 1.68
CA PRO A 305 18.11 -17.24 0.97
C PRO A 305 18.91 -17.89 -0.17
N PHE A 306 19.81 -17.13 -0.78
CA PHE A 306 20.65 -17.50 -1.91
C PHE A 306 21.91 -16.62 -1.93
N THR A 307 22.95 -17.03 -2.67
CA THR A 307 24.20 -16.27 -2.80
C THR A 307 24.25 -15.44 -4.08
N GLU A 308 23.51 -15.84 -5.12
CA GLU A 308 23.46 -15.15 -6.41
C GLU A 308 22.02 -14.97 -6.90
N VAL A 309 21.74 -13.84 -7.55
CA VAL A 309 20.46 -13.52 -8.19
C VAL A 309 20.70 -13.16 -9.64
N LEU A 310 20.20 -13.97 -10.56
CA LEU A 310 20.18 -13.69 -11.99
C LEU A 310 18.87 -12.99 -12.36
N LEU A 311 18.97 -11.73 -12.75
CA LEU A 311 17.87 -10.86 -13.16
C LEU A 311 17.83 -10.78 -14.69
N HIS A 312 16.98 -11.62 -15.30
CA HIS A 312 16.79 -11.60 -16.74
C HIS A 312 15.84 -10.47 -17.17
N SER A 313 15.85 -10.17 -18.48
CA SER A 313 14.94 -9.20 -19.08
C SER A 313 13.52 -9.76 -19.21
N ILE A 314 12.56 -8.89 -19.48
CA ILE A 314 11.16 -9.24 -19.68
C ILE A 314 10.91 -9.45 -21.18
N VAL A 315 10.20 -10.52 -21.53
CA VAL A 315 9.79 -10.78 -22.91
C VAL A 315 8.75 -9.74 -23.35
N ARG A 316 8.93 -9.19 -24.54
CA ARG A 316 8.08 -8.15 -25.15
C ARG A 316 7.42 -8.69 -26.41
N ASP A 317 6.25 -8.15 -26.75
CA ASP A 317 5.63 -8.40 -28.05
C ASP A 317 6.47 -7.80 -29.19
N ALA A 318 6.11 -8.11 -30.44
CA ALA A 318 6.83 -7.66 -31.64
C ALA A 318 6.90 -6.12 -31.78
N HIS A 319 6.05 -5.40 -31.04
CA HIS A 319 5.99 -3.93 -31.02
C HIS A 319 6.69 -3.33 -29.79
N GLY A 320 7.39 -4.13 -28.99
CA GLY A 320 8.17 -3.68 -27.85
C GLY A 320 7.35 -3.40 -26.58
N ARG A 321 6.07 -3.78 -26.52
CA ARG A 321 5.27 -3.70 -25.28
C ARG A 321 5.55 -4.92 -24.40
N LYS A 322 5.51 -4.75 -23.08
CA LYS A 322 5.58 -5.88 -22.15
C LYS A 322 4.44 -6.87 -22.47
N MET A 323 4.75 -8.16 -22.58
CA MET A 323 3.69 -9.16 -22.67
C MET A 323 2.96 -9.24 -21.33
N SER A 324 1.64 -9.05 -21.32
CA SER A 324 0.82 -9.23 -20.12
C SER A 324 -0.59 -9.65 -20.47
N LYS A 325 -1.20 -10.46 -19.59
CA LYS A 325 -2.58 -10.93 -19.77
C LYS A 325 -3.58 -9.77 -19.92
N SER A 326 -3.32 -8.63 -19.28
CA SER A 326 -4.17 -7.44 -19.36
C SER A 326 -4.16 -6.73 -20.71
N LEU A 327 -3.17 -7.00 -21.57
CA LEU A 327 -3.03 -6.40 -22.90
C LEU A 327 -3.41 -7.37 -24.02
N GLY A 328 -3.72 -8.63 -23.70
CA GLY A 328 -4.07 -9.67 -24.67
C GLY A 328 -2.94 -10.03 -25.63
N ASN A 329 -1.72 -9.54 -25.40
CA ASN A 329 -0.55 -9.74 -26.25
C ASN A 329 0.36 -10.87 -25.76
N VAL A 330 -0.19 -11.80 -24.97
CA VAL A 330 0.54 -12.97 -24.50
C VAL A 330 0.47 -14.04 -25.57
N ILE A 331 1.62 -14.59 -25.93
CA ILE A 331 1.72 -15.76 -26.79
C ILE A 331 1.87 -16.99 -25.88
N ASP A 332 0.98 -17.95 -26.04
CA ASP A 332 1.09 -19.22 -25.32
C ASP A 332 2.28 -20.02 -25.88
N PRO A 333 3.24 -20.46 -25.05
CA PRO A 333 4.35 -21.28 -25.52
C PRO A 333 3.90 -22.55 -26.27
N ILE A 334 2.72 -23.11 -25.93
CA ILE A 334 2.17 -24.28 -26.62
C ILE A 334 1.79 -23.96 -28.06
N ASP A 335 1.28 -22.75 -28.31
CA ASP A 335 0.93 -22.29 -29.65
C ASP A 335 2.17 -22.12 -30.53
N VAL A 336 3.29 -21.71 -29.95
CA VAL A 336 4.59 -21.64 -30.64
C VAL A 336 5.09 -23.05 -30.99
N ILE A 337 4.93 -24.01 -30.06
CA ILE A 337 5.43 -25.38 -30.24
C ILE A 337 4.61 -26.17 -31.25
N ARG A 338 3.27 -26.08 -31.17
CA ARG A 338 2.35 -26.91 -31.97
C ARG A 338 1.82 -26.21 -33.21
N GLY A 339 2.01 -24.90 -33.31
CA GLY A 339 1.29 -24.05 -34.23
C GLY A 339 -0.14 -23.78 -33.74
N ILE A 340 -0.69 -22.66 -34.18
CA ILE A 340 -2.09 -22.28 -33.98
C ILE A 340 -2.59 -21.56 -35.23
N SER A 341 -3.89 -21.66 -35.54
CA SER A 341 -4.49 -20.84 -36.59
C SER A 341 -4.75 -19.42 -36.08
N LEU A 342 -4.74 -18.42 -36.97
CA LEU A 342 -5.10 -17.04 -36.58
C LEU A 342 -6.53 -16.97 -36.02
N GLU A 343 -7.44 -17.82 -36.49
CA GLU A 343 -8.81 -17.89 -35.98
C GLU A 343 -8.84 -18.37 -34.53
N ASP A 344 -8.17 -19.47 -34.22
CA ASP A 344 -8.12 -20.02 -32.85
C ASP A 344 -7.40 -19.06 -31.89
N LEU A 345 -6.37 -18.36 -32.36
CA LEU A 345 -5.64 -17.36 -31.57
C LEU A 345 -6.55 -16.17 -31.20
N ASN A 346 -7.35 -15.69 -32.16
CA ASN A 346 -8.36 -14.66 -31.92
C ASN A 346 -9.47 -15.16 -30.98
N GLN A 347 -9.87 -16.43 -31.05
CA GLN A 347 -10.86 -17.01 -30.15
C GLN A 347 -10.38 -17.04 -28.69
N LYS A 348 -9.10 -17.34 -28.45
CA LYS A 348 -8.52 -17.35 -27.09
C LYS A 348 -8.61 -16.01 -26.36
N LEU A 349 -8.67 -14.88 -27.08
CA LEU A 349 -8.84 -13.55 -26.45
C LEU A 349 -10.14 -13.45 -25.64
N HIS A 350 -11.20 -14.15 -26.07
CA HIS A 350 -12.50 -14.17 -25.41
C HIS A 350 -12.55 -15.08 -24.18
N ASN A 351 -11.54 -15.93 -23.98
CA ASN A 351 -11.43 -16.79 -22.80
C ASN A 351 -10.79 -16.08 -21.60
N SER A 352 -10.64 -14.76 -21.67
CA SER A 352 -9.96 -13.95 -20.65
C SER A 352 -10.79 -12.72 -20.29
N ASN A 353 -10.50 -12.11 -19.13
CA ASN A 353 -11.18 -10.90 -18.65
C ASN A 353 -10.59 -9.62 -19.28
N LEU A 354 -10.38 -9.62 -20.59
CA LEU A 354 -9.86 -8.46 -21.32
C LEU A 354 -10.93 -7.38 -21.47
N ASP A 355 -10.50 -6.13 -21.45
CA ASP A 355 -11.35 -5.01 -21.84
C ASP A 355 -11.74 -5.15 -23.33
N PRO A 356 -13.01 -4.91 -23.72
CA PRO A 356 -13.43 -4.99 -25.11
C PRO A 356 -12.59 -4.19 -26.10
N VAL A 357 -12.05 -3.03 -25.67
CA VAL A 357 -11.16 -2.21 -26.50
C VAL A 357 -9.81 -2.91 -26.72
N GLU A 358 -9.28 -3.56 -25.69
CA GLU A 358 -8.02 -4.31 -25.79
C GLU A 358 -8.19 -5.59 -26.61
N ILE A 359 -9.38 -6.21 -26.66
CA ILE A 359 -9.64 -7.35 -27.55
C ILE A 359 -9.45 -6.95 -29.01
N GLU A 360 -10.07 -5.85 -29.46
CA GLU A 360 -9.96 -5.41 -30.85
C GLU A 360 -8.53 -4.99 -31.21
N ARG A 361 -7.82 -4.35 -30.27
CA ARG A 361 -6.41 -4.02 -30.44
C ARG A 361 -5.53 -5.27 -30.51
N ALA A 362 -5.79 -6.26 -29.67
CA ALA A 362 -5.06 -7.52 -29.66
C ALA A 362 -5.28 -8.31 -30.96
N LYS A 363 -6.52 -8.37 -31.48
CA LYS A 363 -6.81 -8.99 -32.79
C LYS A 363 -6.04 -8.32 -33.93
N GLN A 364 -6.00 -6.98 -33.96
CA GLN A 364 -5.23 -6.24 -34.96
C GLN A 364 -3.73 -6.55 -34.87
N GLY A 365 -3.19 -6.60 -33.65
CA GLY A 365 -1.80 -7.00 -33.40
C GLY A 365 -1.52 -8.44 -33.85
N GLN A 366 -2.35 -9.40 -33.42
CA GLN A 366 -2.25 -10.80 -33.82
C GLN A 366 -2.29 -10.97 -35.34
N LYS A 367 -3.18 -10.25 -36.05
CA LYS A 367 -3.24 -10.29 -37.51
C LYS A 367 -2.00 -9.68 -38.19
N ALA A 368 -1.38 -8.68 -37.58
CA ALA A 368 -0.17 -8.06 -38.11
C ALA A 368 1.08 -8.93 -37.88
N ASP A 369 1.10 -9.68 -36.79
CA ASP A 369 2.26 -10.47 -36.32
C ASP A 369 2.23 -11.95 -36.75
N TYR A 370 1.07 -12.48 -37.17
CA TYR A 370 0.87 -13.85 -37.66
C TYR A 370 1.37 -14.01 -39.10
#